data_AF-A0A660YAQ5-F1
#
_entry.id   AF-A0A660YAQ5-F1
#
_cell.length_a   1.000
_cell.length_b   1.000
_cell.length_c   1.000
_cell.angle_alpha   90.00
_cell.angle_beta   90.00
_cell.angle_gamma   90.00
#
_symmetry.space_group_name_H-M   'P 1'
#
loop_
_entity.id
_entity.type
_entity.pdbx_description
1 polymer ?
#
loop_
_entity_poly.entity_id
_entity_poly.type
_entity_poly.pdbx_seq_one_letter_code
_entity_poly.pdbx_strand_id
1 'polypeptide(L)' 'MTKVCRFCEHKELRIDYKDERTLKRYMNERGKIIPRRMSGACARHQRAITSAIKRARHLAILPYAAEAFR' A
#
# COMPACT_ATOMS: atom_id res chain seq x y z
N MET A 1 13.73 -12.33 -10.67
CA MET A 1 14.21 -10.95 -10.89
C MET A 1 13.78 -10.08 -9.70
N THR A 2 14.71 -9.75 -8.82
CA THR A 2 14.43 -9.01 -7.58
C THR A 2 14.05 -7.58 -7.93
N LYS A 3 12.74 -7.32 -8.10
CA LYS A 3 12.23 -5.95 -8.34
C LYS A 3 12.80 -5.04 -7.24
N VAL A 4 13.55 -4.03 -7.67
CA VAL A 4 14.09 -3.01 -6.76
C VAL A 4 12.92 -2.26 -6.14
N CYS A 5 12.99 -2.04 -4.83
CA CYS A 5 11.92 -1.37 -4.12
C CYS A 5 11.90 0.11 -4.51
N ARG A 6 10.79 0.57 -5.08
CA ARG A 6 10.56 1.97 -5.50
C ARG A 6 10.90 2.99 -4.41
N PHE A 7 10.58 2.70 -3.15
CA PHE A 7 10.88 3.58 -2.01
C PHE A 7 12.36 3.55 -1.57
N CYS A 8 13.11 2.50 -1.92
CA CYS A 8 14.55 2.47 -1.68
C CYS A 8 15.30 3.29 -2.73
N GLU A 9 14.82 3.26 -3.97
CA GLU A 9 15.41 3.96 -5.11
C GLU A 9 15.09 5.46 -5.07
N HIS A 10 13.82 5.81 -4.86
CA HIS A 10 13.37 7.20 -4.76
C HIS A 10 13.15 7.59 -3.31
N LYS A 11 14.19 8.16 -2.67
CA LYS A 11 14.15 8.57 -1.26
C LYS A 11 13.18 9.73 -0.97
N GLU A 12 12.81 10.49 -1.99
CA GLU A 12 11.78 11.53 -1.92
C GLU A 12 10.37 10.98 -1.70
N LEU A 13 10.11 9.73 -2.10
CA LEU A 13 8.81 9.09 -1.90
C LEU A 13 8.66 8.64 -0.45
N ARG A 14 7.80 9.34 0.29
CA ARG A 14 7.42 8.99 1.65
C ARG A 14 6.11 8.21 1.67
N ILE A 15 6.02 7.26 2.61
CA ILE A 15 4.81 6.48 2.86
C ILE A 15 3.97 7.24 3.89
N ASP A 16 3.02 8.04 3.41
CA ASP A 16 2.03 8.73 4.24
C ASP A 16 0.70 7.98 4.25
N TYR A 17 -0.02 8.01 5.37
CA TYR A 17 -1.38 7.45 5.48
C TYR A 17 -2.44 8.35 4.83
N LYS A 18 -2.13 9.63 4.60
CA LYS A 18 -3.03 10.60 3.95
C LYS A 18 -3.00 10.51 2.42
N ASP A 19 -1.93 9.95 1.84
CA ASP A 19 -1.80 9.80 0.40
C ASP A 19 -2.55 8.56 -0.11
N GLU A 20 -3.85 8.73 -0.33
CA GLU A 20 -4.73 7.70 -0.85
C GLU A 20 -4.23 7.11 -2.19
N ARG A 21 -3.69 7.95 -3.09
CA ARG A 21 -3.29 7.54 -4.44
C ARG A 21 -2.11 6.57 -4.40
N THR A 22 -1.13 6.85 -3.55
CA THR A 22 0.03 5.97 -3.39
C THR A 22 -0.37 4.66 -2.72
N LEU A 23 -1.20 4.72 -1.67
CA LEU A 23 -1.64 3.53 -0.93
C LEU A 23 -2.56 2.62 -1.74
N LYS A 24 -3.42 3.18 -2.61
CA LYS A 24 -4.28 2.41 -3.51
C LYS A 24 -3.52 1.44 -4.41
N ARG A 25 -2.29 1.78 -4.81
CA ARG A 25 -1.43 0.88 -5.62
C ARG A 25 -1.00 -0.38 -4.86
N TYR A 26 -1.09 -0.38 -3.53
CA TYR A 26 -0.72 -1.48 -2.65
C TYR A 26 -1.92 -2.26 -2.12
N MET A 27 -3.10 -2.03 -2.69
CA MET A 27 -4.31 -2.79 -2.43
C MET A 27 -4.89 -3.33 -3.73
N ASN A 28 -5.60 -4.45 -3.64
CA ASN A 28 -6.33 -5.00 -4.77
C ASN A 28 -7.70 -4.30 -4.89
N GLU A 29 -8.43 -4.63 -5.95
CA GLU A 29 -9.78 -4.08 -6.21
C GLU A 29 -10.78 -4.36 -5.08
N ARG A 30 -10.58 -5.44 -4.32
CA ARG A 30 -11.41 -5.80 -3.16
C ARG A 30 -11.01 -5.04 -1.88
N GLY A 31 -10.04 -4.14 -1.96
CA GLY A 31 -9.52 -3.39 -0.83
C GLY A 31 -8.55 -4.15 0.07
N LYS A 32 -8.17 -5.40 -0.24
CA LYS A 32 -7.16 -6.18 0.51
C LYS A 32 -5.75 -5.73 0.16
N ILE A 33 -4.85 -5.75 1.14
CA ILE A 33 -3.43 -5.38 0.96
C ILE A 33 -2.73 -6.44 0.09
N ILE A 34 -2.06 -6.02 -0.98
CA ILE A 34 -1.36 -6.97 -1.86
C ILE A 34 -0.10 -7.53 -1.18
N PRO A 35 0.24 -8.81 -1.41
CA PRO A 35 1.45 -9.40 -0.86
C PRO A 35 2.71 -8.74 -1.41
N ARG A 36 3.80 -8.81 -0.63
CA ARG A 36 5.10 -8.25 -0.99
C ARG A 36 5.58 -8.64 -2.40
N ARG A 37 5.42 -9.93 -2.76
CA ARG A 37 5.83 -10.48 -4.08
C ARG A 37 5.21 -9.75 -5.27
N MET A 38 4.00 -9.22 -5.10
CA MET A 38 3.29 -8.46 -6.14
C MET A 38 3.63 -6.97 -6.09
N SER A 39 3.72 -6.41 -4.88
CA SER A 39 4.00 -4.98 -4.65
C SER A 39 5.40 -4.52 -5.12
N GLY A 40 6.39 -5.42 -5.16
CA GLY A 40 7.79 -5.05 -5.39
C GLY A 40 8.44 -4.28 -4.23
N ALA A 41 7.79 -4.13 -3.07
CA ALA A 41 8.37 -3.44 -1.92
C ALA A 41 9.37 -4.32 -1.14
N CYS A 42 10.36 -3.72 -0.48
CA CYS A 42 11.23 -4.42 0.45
C CYS A 42 10.47 -4.74 1.76
N ALA A 43 10.97 -5.68 2.57
CA ALA A 43 10.29 -6.07 3.82
C ALA A 43 10.06 -4.89 4.78
N ARG A 44 11.02 -3.95 4.85
CA ARG A 44 10.92 -2.74 5.67
C ARG A 44 9.78 -1.83 5.20
N HIS A 45 9.74 -1.52 3.91
CA HIS A 45 8.70 -0.64 3.35
C HIS A 45 7.33 -1.32 3.32
N GLN A 46 7.24 -2.64 3.10
CA GLN A 46 5.97 -3.36 3.19
C GLN A 46 5.32 -3.24 4.58
N ARG A 47 6.11 -3.31 5.65
CA ARG A 47 5.62 -3.09 7.03
C ARG A 47 5.09 -1.65 7.19
N ALA A 48 5.84 -0.67 6.71
CA ALA A 48 5.43 0.74 6.76
C ALA A 48 4.14 1.01 5.96
N ILE A 49 4.02 0.47 4.75
CA ILE A 49 2.81 0.54 3.91
C ILE A 49 1.63 -0.10 4.64
N THR A 50 1.82 -1.29 5.22
CA THR A 50 0.76 -1.99 5.95
C THR A 50 0.23 -1.15 7.12
N SER A 51 1.12 -0.55 7.91
CA SER A 51 0.74 0.35 9.00
C SER A 51 0.04 1.62 8.49
N ALA A 52 0.51 2.20 7.39
CA ALA A 52 -0.12 3.36 6.77
C ALA A 52 -1.53 3.05 6.26
N ILE A 53 -1.73 1.92 5.56
CA ILE A 53 -3.05 1.48 5.09
C ILE A 53 -3.99 1.25 6.27
N LYS A 54 -3.52 0.59 7.34
CA LYS A 54 -4.35 0.38 8.55
C LYS A 54 -4.80 1.72 9.14
N ARG A 55 -3.89 2.69 9.32
CA ARG A 55 -4.23 4.04 9.80
C ARG A 55 -5.21 4.76 8.87
N ALA A 56 -4.97 4.72 7.56
CA ALA A 56 -5.85 5.33 6.56
C ALA A 56 -7.28 4.76 6.62
N ARG A 57 -7.40 3.45 6.87
CA ARG A 57 -8.71 2.79 7.04
C ARG A 57 -9.44 3.22 8.32
N HIS A 58 -8.72 3.39 9.44
CA HIS A 58 -9.32 3.93 10.66
C HIS A 58 -9.85 5.36 10.48
N LEU A 59 -9.25 6.14 9.58
CA LEU A 59 -9.66 7.51 9.25
C LEU A 59 -10.66 7.58 8.08
N ALA A 60 -11.21 6.45 7.63
CA ALA A 60 -12.13 6.36 6.49
C ALA A 60 -11.58 6.89 5.14
N ILE A 61 -10.25 7.02 5.00
CA ILE A 61 -9.59 7.41 3.74
C ILE A 61 -9.57 6.23 2.76
N LEU A 62 -9.45 5.01 3.27
CA LEU A 62 -9.43 3.78 2.47
C LEU A 62 -10.46 2.77 2.98
N PRO A 63 -11.12 2.00 2.09
CA PRO A 63 -12.06 0.97 2.50
C PRO A 63 -11.35 -0.27 3.09
N TYR A 64 -12.02 -0.94 4.03
CA TYR A 64 -11.60 -2.25 4.54
C TYR A 64 -11.89 -3.38 3.54
N ALA A 65 -13.05 -3.29 2.90
CA ALA A 65 -13.49 -4.14 1.82
C ALA A 65 -14.21 -3.26 0.80
N ALA A 66 -13.86 -3.42 -0.47
CA ALA A 66 -14.67 -2.92 -1.55
C ALA A 66 -15.49 -4.11 -2.06
N GLU A 67 -16.81 -4.05 -1.90
CA GLU A 67 -17.72 -4.96 -2.58
C GLU A 67 -17.67 -4.62 -4.07
N ALA A 68 -16.84 -5.36 -4.80
CA ALA A 68 -17.03 -5.47 -6.24
C ALA A 68 -18.26 -6.36 -6.45
N PHE A 69 -19.45 -5.78 -6.37
CA PHE A 69 -20.62 -6.35 -7.05
C PHE A 69 -20.32 -6.27 -8.54
N ARG A 70 -19.91 -7.39 -9.12
CA ARG A 70 -19.78 -7.56 -10.55
C ARG A 70 -20.43 -8.87 -10.92
#